data_AF-A0AA35ISU0-F1
#
_entry.id   AF-A0AA35ISU0-F1
#
_cell.length_a   1.000
_cell.length_b   1.000
_cell.length_c   1.000
_cell.angle_alpha   90.00
_cell.angle_beta   90.00
_cell.angle_gamma   90.00
#
_symmetry.space_group_name_H-M   'P 1'
#
loop_
_entity.id
_entity.type
_entity.pdbx_description
1 polymer ?
#
loop_
_entity_poly.entity_id
_entity_poly.type
_entity_poly.pdbx_seq_one_letter_code
_entity_poly.pdbx_strand_id
1 'polypeptide(L)'
;MKARVKLISHSQNSHTRDANSTTLAEKRPQPSEEPSEEDRTPKESKISRWLKVLRRQFDIWFPETIPTMKLRYELFKKNFIKEVFNSKAFMYPFLGFYEVLTNTVYWKHILLFAVCYALIFVTIAGFFYVTLVPVLVTWAILLLGPLGVILVHIQWILQTNVLTAFVCRTLVLTHITNQIFDISLVLQDQNEFLNEVKVLPKLQKSHRKIDEPDAVRNFNTIKGNWAFKVPKLLFRLFFKLTNFTSITLLSLIPIIGPILANQLMAPRRSFTYLQRYFLLKGFSKKQAKDFQYEHYASFICFGMSAGLLELIPFFTIVTISSNTVGAAKWCSSLLKGEREKKQD
;
A
#
# COMPACT_ATOMS: atom_id res chain seq x y z
N MET A 1 37.40 19.21 -4.86
CA MET A 1 37.64 20.67 -4.88
C MET A 1 37.09 21.26 -3.58
N LYS A 2 37.79 22.18 -2.89
CA LYS A 2 37.46 22.65 -1.52
C LYS A 2 37.04 24.13 -1.48
N ALA A 3 35.97 24.44 -0.73
CA ALA A 3 35.73 25.69 0.00
C ALA A 3 34.65 25.38 1.07
N ARG A 4 34.79 25.52 2.39
CA ARG A 4 35.44 26.49 3.31
C ARG A 4 34.54 27.68 3.67
N VAL A 5 33.86 27.60 4.81
CA VAL A 5 33.23 28.72 5.54
C VAL A 5 33.74 28.72 6.99
N LYS A 6 33.75 29.89 7.63
CA LYS A 6 34.67 30.32 8.71
C LYS A 6 33.96 30.40 10.07
N LEU A 7 34.69 30.15 11.17
CA LEU A 7 34.24 30.36 12.56
C LEU A 7 34.85 31.63 13.15
N ILE A 8 34.02 32.53 13.71
CA ILE A 8 34.30 33.65 14.66
C ILE A 8 32.96 33.92 15.43
N SER A 9 32.91 34.60 16.58
CA SER A 9 33.26 34.17 17.95
C SER A 9 33.39 35.40 18.88
N HIS A 10 32.88 35.33 20.13
CA HIS A 10 33.09 36.33 21.22
C HIS A 10 32.44 37.73 20.99
N SER A 11 32.11 38.58 22.00
CA SER A 11 31.96 38.43 23.47
C SER A 11 31.08 39.56 24.08
N GLN A 12 30.44 39.28 25.22
CA GLN A 12 30.03 40.12 26.38
C GLN A 12 29.54 41.60 26.30
N ASN A 13 28.37 41.81 26.92
CA ASN A 13 27.90 42.87 27.86
C ASN A 13 28.77 44.10 28.21
N SER A 14 28.13 45.29 28.36
CA SER A 14 27.89 45.94 29.69
C SER A 14 27.04 47.25 29.63
N HIS A 15 26.46 47.61 30.79
CA HIS A 15 25.76 48.83 31.30
C HIS A 15 26.18 50.23 30.73
N THR A 16 25.49 51.38 30.89
CA THR A 16 24.66 52.03 31.96
C THR A 16 23.61 53.02 31.32
N ARG A 17 22.47 53.47 31.90
CA ARG A 17 22.18 54.38 33.05
C ARG A 17 22.99 55.69 33.07
N ASP A 18 22.49 56.91 33.37
CA ASP A 18 21.15 57.44 33.78
C ASP A 18 21.06 58.99 33.56
N ALA A 19 19.86 59.57 33.78
CA ALA A 19 19.54 60.93 34.28
C ALA A 19 19.66 62.24 33.44
N ASN A 20 18.52 62.94 33.30
CA ASN A 20 18.25 64.40 33.53
C ASN A 20 16.91 64.78 32.82
N SER A 21 16.03 65.71 33.24
CA SER A 21 15.63 66.35 34.50
C SER A 21 14.79 67.61 34.12
N THR A 22 13.59 67.83 34.72
CA THR A 22 12.84 69.14 34.78
C THR A 22 12.37 69.80 33.45
N THR A 23 11.27 70.56 33.31
CA THR A 23 10.23 71.11 34.23
C THR A 23 8.91 71.47 33.46
N LEU A 24 7.78 71.48 34.17
CA LEU A 24 6.57 72.38 34.14
C LEU A 24 6.44 73.47 33.02
N ALA A 25 5.26 73.91 32.54
CA ALA A 25 3.83 73.52 32.70
C ALA A 25 2.93 74.34 31.71
N GLU A 26 1.73 73.84 31.33
CA GLU A 26 0.53 74.63 30.92
C GLU A 26 -0.72 73.68 30.87
N LYS A 27 -1.97 74.19 30.86
CA LYS A 27 -3.17 73.42 31.34
C LYS A 27 -4.44 73.46 30.44
N ARG A 28 -5.23 72.36 30.50
CA ARG A 28 -6.65 72.12 30.05
C ARG A 28 -6.85 71.45 28.66
N PRO A 29 -7.98 70.75 28.42
CA PRO A 29 -8.60 69.70 29.25
C PRO A 29 -8.99 68.41 28.45
N GLN A 30 -9.22 67.29 29.15
CA GLN A 30 -9.82 66.05 28.63
C GLN A 30 -11.37 66.16 28.50
N PRO A 31 -12.14 65.19 27.93
CA PRO A 31 -11.76 63.83 27.49
C PRO A 31 -12.27 63.36 26.10
N SER A 32 -11.64 62.30 25.58
CA SER A 32 -12.37 61.18 24.95
C SER A 32 -11.58 59.89 25.21
N GLU A 33 -12.24 58.90 25.81
CA GLU A 33 -11.62 57.63 26.20
C GLU A 33 -11.72 56.63 25.03
N GLU A 34 -10.60 56.36 24.35
CA GLU A 34 -10.46 55.15 23.53
C GLU A 34 -9.75 54.06 24.35
N PRO A 35 -10.32 52.84 24.49
CA PRO A 35 -9.69 51.78 25.27
C PRO A 35 -8.43 51.21 24.59
N SER A 36 -7.37 51.11 25.38
CA SER A 36 -6.06 50.54 25.07
C SER A 36 -6.05 49.25 24.25
N GLU A 37 -5.14 49.16 23.27
CA GLU A 37 -4.72 47.90 22.66
C GLU A 37 -4.05 46.97 23.69
N GLU A 38 -4.80 46.02 24.22
CA GLU A 38 -4.25 44.92 25.02
C GLU A 38 -4.00 43.67 24.14
N ASP A 39 -2.71 43.38 23.99
CA ASP A 39 -2.07 42.14 23.53
C ASP A 39 -2.98 40.98 23.07
N ARG A 40 -3.26 40.93 21.75
CA ARG A 40 -3.87 39.74 21.12
C ARG A 40 -2.82 38.72 20.68
N THR A 41 -2.07 38.16 21.62
CA THR A 41 -1.51 36.82 21.40
C THR A 41 -2.65 35.82 21.14
N PRO A 42 -2.65 35.06 20.03
CA PRO A 42 -3.74 34.14 19.75
C PRO A 42 -3.67 32.98 20.76
N LYS A 43 -4.65 32.93 21.66
CA LYS A 43 -4.84 31.84 22.64
C LYS A 43 -4.79 30.49 21.93
N GLU A 44 -3.64 29.80 22.00
CA GLU A 44 -3.52 28.43 21.52
C GLU A 44 -4.59 27.57 22.20
N SER A 45 -5.55 27.09 21.41
CA SER A 45 -6.68 26.32 21.95
C SER A 45 -6.14 25.13 22.77
N LYS A 46 -6.79 24.79 23.89
CA LYS A 46 -6.39 23.61 24.69
C LYS A 46 -6.25 22.35 23.81
N ILE A 47 -7.09 22.24 22.79
CA ILE A 47 -7.07 21.19 21.76
C ILE A 47 -5.72 21.16 21.01
N SER A 48 -5.19 22.29 20.54
CA SER A 48 -3.90 22.33 19.84
C SER A 48 -2.74 21.93 20.76
N ARG A 49 -2.78 22.31 22.04
CA ARG A 49 -1.78 21.90 23.06
C ARG A 49 -1.84 20.40 23.34
N TRP A 50 -3.04 19.83 23.52
CA TRP A 50 -3.23 18.38 23.69
C TRP A 50 -2.82 17.58 22.45
N LEU A 51 -3.15 18.07 21.24
CA LEU A 51 -2.69 17.46 19.98
C LEU A 51 -1.15 17.49 19.85
N LYS A 52 -0.49 18.59 20.24
CA LYS A 52 0.99 18.65 20.30
C LYS A 52 1.56 17.62 21.28
N VAL A 53 0.97 17.45 22.47
CA VAL A 53 1.42 16.47 23.47
C VAL A 53 1.21 15.04 22.98
N LEU A 54 0.01 14.71 22.46
CA LEU A 54 -0.30 13.40 21.88
C LEU A 54 0.63 13.07 20.72
N ARG A 55 0.86 14.02 19.81
CA ARG A 55 1.84 13.89 18.73
C ARG A 55 3.23 13.63 19.28
N ARG A 56 3.71 14.41 20.23
CA ARG A 56 5.05 14.26 20.82
C ARG A 56 5.25 12.90 21.52
N GLN A 57 4.21 12.38 22.18
CA GLN A 57 4.21 11.02 22.73
C GLN A 57 4.20 9.95 21.64
N PHE A 58 3.42 10.14 20.57
CA PHE A 58 3.39 9.24 19.42
C PHE A 58 4.74 9.23 18.67
N ASP A 59 5.39 10.39 18.53
CA ASP A 59 6.73 10.57 17.96
C ASP A 59 7.78 9.72 18.73
N ILE A 60 7.71 9.72 20.07
CA ILE A 60 8.58 8.90 20.94
C ILE A 60 8.37 7.40 20.72
N TRP A 61 7.13 6.96 20.54
CA TRP A 61 6.81 5.54 20.31
C TRP A 61 7.07 5.06 18.88
N PHE A 62 7.16 5.96 17.90
CA PHE A 62 7.28 5.62 16.47
C PHE A 62 8.21 6.57 15.66
N PRO A 63 9.48 6.79 16.08
CA PRO A 63 10.35 7.82 15.52
C PRO A 63 10.65 7.65 14.02
N GLU A 64 10.80 6.41 13.53
CA GLU A 64 11.10 6.16 12.11
C GLU A 64 9.88 6.30 11.18
N THR A 65 8.65 6.05 11.66
CA THR A 65 7.51 5.97 10.75
C THR A 65 7.06 7.33 10.26
N ILE A 66 7.14 8.36 11.10
CA ILE A 66 6.60 9.70 10.82
C ILE A 66 7.30 10.41 9.66
N PRO A 67 8.64 10.48 9.57
CA PRO A 67 9.30 11.06 8.39
C PRO A 67 8.97 10.27 7.11
N THR A 68 8.85 8.95 7.18
CA THR A 68 8.47 8.14 6.01
C THR A 68 7.00 8.36 5.60
N MET A 69 6.08 8.50 6.55
CA MET A 69 4.67 8.77 6.27
C MET A 69 4.47 10.18 5.70
N LYS A 70 5.19 11.20 6.20
CA LYS A 70 5.17 12.54 5.61
C LYS A 70 5.69 12.51 4.18
N LEU A 71 6.86 11.90 3.93
CA LEU A 71 7.43 11.78 2.59
C LEU A 71 6.45 11.10 1.61
N ARG A 72 5.85 9.97 2.02
CA ARG A 72 4.86 9.22 1.23
C ARG A 72 3.61 10.03 0.95
N TYR A 73 3.15 10.83 1.90
CA TYR A 73 2.01 11.73 1.72
C TYR A 73 2.30 12.84 0.71
N GLU A 74 3.49 13.47 0.78
CA GLU A 74 3.89 14.49 -0.21
C GLU A 74 4.06 13.88 -1.62
N LEU A 75 4.70 12.71 -1.74
CA LEU A 75 4.84 11.97 -3.01
C LEU A 75 3.47 11.64 -3.61
N PHE A 76 2.58 11.05 -2.79
CA PHE A 76 1.19 10.79 -3.16
C PHE A 76 0.51 12.08 -3.65
N LYS A 77 0.47 13.12 -2.83
CA LYS A 77 -0.25 14.38 -3.14
C LYS A 77 0.28 15.03 -4.43
N LYS A 78 1.59 15.01 -4.66
CA LYS A 78 2.25 15.60 -5.83
C LYS A 78 1.92 14.85 -7.13
N ASN A 79 1.98 13.51 -7.11
CA ASN A 79 1.88 12.71 -8.33
C ASN A 79 0.45 12.22 -8.64
N PHE A 80 -0.41 12.05 -7.62
CA PHE A 80 -1.68 11.36 -7.74
C PHE A 80 -2.58 11.91 -8.86
N ILE A 81 -2.84 13.23 -8.91
CA ILE A 81 -3.72 13.83 -9.92
C ILE A 81 -3.14 13.64 -11.32
N LYS A 82 -1.84 13.93 -11.51
CA LYS A 82 -1.14 13.77 -12.80
C LYS A 82 -1.23 12.31 -13.28
N GLU A 83 -1.09 11.36 -12.38
CA GLU A 83 -1.19 9.94 -12.71
C GLU A 83 -2.62 9.46 -12.95
N VAL A 84 -3.63 9.89 -12.19
CA VAL A 84 -5.03 9.46 -12.43
C VAL A 84 -5.46 9.74 -13.88
N PHE A 85 -5.04 10.88 -14.46
CA PHE A 85 -5.37 11.23 -15.84
C PHE A 85 -4.41 10.65 -16.89
N ASN A 86 -3.11 10.48 -16.58
CA ASN A 86 -2.12 10.03 -17.58
C ASN A 86 -1.71 8.54 -17.46
N SER A 87 -2.14 7.84 -16.41
CA SER A 87 -1.69 6.48 -16.14
C SER A 87 -2.37 5.47 -17.06
N LYS A 88 -1.61 5.01 -18.06
CA LYS A 88 -1.96 3.85 -18.90
C LYS A 88 -1.92 2.52 -18.11
N ALA A 89 -1.69 2.53 -16.79
CA ALA A 89 -1.49 1.33 -16.00
C ALA A 89 -2.72 0.40 -15.95
N PHE A 90 -3.93 0.91 -16.17
CA PHE A 90 -5.14 0.08 -16.28
C PHE A 90 -5.18 -0.80 -17.54
N MET A 91 -4.40 -0.48 -18.58
CA MET A 91 -4.36 -1.26 -19.82
C MET A 91 -3.54 -2.54 -19.66
N TYR A 92 -2.51 -2.55 -18.81
CA TYR A 92 -1.55 -3.64 -18.74
C TYR A 92 -2.15 -5.01 -18.38
N PRO A 93 -3.12 -5.14 -17.45
CA PRO A 93 -3.80 -6.41 -17.21
C PRO A 93 -4.50 -6.98 -18.45
N PHE A 94 -5.19 -6.14 -19.23
CA PHE A 94 -5.84 -6.55 -20.48
C PHE A 94 -4.83 -6.90 -21.58
N LEU A 95 -3.74 -6.13 -21.70
CA LEU A 95 -2.64 -6.43 -22.63
C LEU A 95 -1.89 -7.72 -22.26
N GLY A 96 -1.84 -8.06 -20.97
CA GLY A 96 -1.35 -9.35 -20.49
C GLY A 96 -2.31 -10.50 -20.80
N PHE A 97 -3.62 -10.27 -20.65
CA PHE A 97 -4.66 -11.25 -20.98
C PHE A 97 -4.67 -11.61 -22.48
N TYR A 98 -4.63 -10.60 -23.35
CA TYR A 98 -4.50 -10.81 -24.79
C TYR A 98 -3.25 -11.62 -25.16
N GLU A 99 -2.11 -11.32 -24.53
CA GLU A 99 -0.86 -12.06 -24.79
C GLU A 99 -0.91 -13.50 -24.28
N VAL A 100 -1.46 -13.75 -23.10
CA VAL A 100 -1.62 -15.10 -22.56
C VAL A 100 -2.50 -15.97 -23.45
N LEU A 101 -3.58 -15.41 -24.00
CA LEU A 101 -4.43 -16.15 -24.94
C LEU A 101 -3.74 -16.41 -26.28
N THR A 102 -2.90 -15.49 -26.75
CA THR A 102 -2.18 -15.62 -28.04
C THR A 102 -0.96 -16.55 -27.95
N ASN A 103 -0.19 -16.50 -26.85
CA ASN A 103 1.09 -17.19 -26.71
C ASN A 103 0.97 -18.50 -25.92
N THR A 104 1.03 -19.63 -26.63
CA THR A 104 0.94 -20.99 -26.07
C THR A 104 2.03 -21.35 -25.05
N VAL A 105 3.15 -20.61 -25.03
CA VAL A 105 4.27 -20.78 -24.08
C VAL A 105 3.80 -20.76 -22.61
N TYR A 106 2.82 -19.90 -22.29
CA TYR A 106 2.30 -19.79 -20.94
C TYR A 106 1.37 -20.95 -20.53
N TRP A 107 0.72 -21.60 -21.50
CA TRP A 107 -0.40 -22.51 -21.24
C TRP A 107 0.00 -23.76 -20.44
N LYS A 108 1.21 -24.28 -20.62
CA LYS A 108 1.73 -25.42 -19.83
C LYS A 108 1.79 -25.08 -18.33
N HIS A 109 2.23 -23.87 -18.00
CA HIS A 109 2.32 -23.37 -16.62
C HIS A 109 0.93 -23.05 -16.06
N ILE A 110 0.05 -22.47 -16.88
CA ILE A 110 -1.34 -22.13 -16.51
C ILE A 110 -2.18 -23.39 -16.25
N LEU A 111 -2.03 -24.44 -17.05
CA LEU A 111 -2.79 -25.69 -16.88
C LEU A 111 -2.44 -26.38 -15.55
N LEU A 112 -1.14 -26.50 -15.23
CA LEU A 112 -0.69 -27.02 -13.93
C LEU A 112 -1.27 -26.19 -12.77
N PHE A 113 -1.24 -24.87 -12.92
CA PHE A 113 -1.78 -23.95 -11.93
C PHE A 113 -3.31 -24.08 -11.77
N ALA A 114 -4.04 -24.32 -12.87
CA ALA A 114 -5.49 -24.49 -12.90
C ALA A 114 -5.96 -25.74 -12.14
N VAL A 115 -5.24 -26.87 -12.26
CA VAL A 115 -5.52 -28.08 -11.48
C VAL A 115 -5.39 -27.80 -9.98
N CYS A 116 -4.29 -27.17 -9.55
CA CYS A 116 -4.09 -26.79 -8.15
C CYS A 116 -5.19 -25.84 -7.63
N TYR A 117 -5.57 -24.83 -8.42
CA TYR A 117 -6.65 -23.92 -8.05
C TYR A 117 -8.01 -24.63 -7.96
N ALA A 118 -8.34 -25.53 -8.89
CA ALA A 118 -9.60 -26.27 -8.88
C ALA A 118 -9.75 -27.12 -7.62
N LEU A 119 -8.68 -27.81 -7.19
CA LEU A 119 -8.65 -28.57 -5.94
C LEU A 119 -8.86 -27.68 -4.70
N ILE A 120 -8.17 -26.54 -4.62
CA ILE A 120 -8.35 -25.56 -3.54
C ILE A 120 -9.78 -24.98 -3.57
N PHE A 121 -10.30 -24.65 -4.75
CA PHE A 121 -11.64 -24.11 -4.94
C PHE A 121 -12.68 -25.10 -4.41
N VAL A 122 -12.67 -26.35 -4.88
CA VAL A 122 -13.65 -27.38 -4.44
C VAL A 122 -13.58 -27.60 -2.93
N THR A 123 -12.37 -27.63 -2.35
CA THR A 123 -12.17 -27.80 -0.91
C THR A 123 -12.79 -26.64 -0.10
N ILE A 124 -12.50 -25.39 -0.49
CA ILE A 124 -13.03 -24.19 0.19
C ILE A 124 -14.53 -24.04 -0.07
N ALA A 125 -14.98 -24.29 -1.30
CA ALA A 125 -16.38 -24.24 -1.72
C ALA A 125 -17.23 -25.19 -0.87
N GLY A 126 -16.83 -26.47 -0.80
CA GLY A 126 -17.53 -27.50 -0.05
C GLY A 126 -17.57 -27.23 1.44
N PHE A 127 -16.44 -26.82 2.04
CA PHE A 127 -16.41 -26.43 3.46
C PHE A 127 -17.36 -25.26 3.75
N PHE A 128 -17.26 -24.17 2.98
CA PHE A 128 -18.14 -23.00 3.14
C PHE A 128 -19.61 -23.35 2.92
N TYR A 129 -19.90 -24.21 1.93
CA TYR A 129 -21.26 -24.67 1.65
C TYR A 129 -21.86 -25.43 2.83
N VAL A 130 -21.12 -26.39 3.40
CA VAL A 130 -21.61 -27.16 4.56
C VAL A 130 -21.77 -26.27 5.81
N THR A 131 -20.85 -25.34 6.08
CA THR A 131 -20.85 -24.59 7.35
C THR A 131 -21.67 -23.31 7.35
N LEU A 132 -21.76 -22.59 6.24
CA LEU A 132 -22.31 -21.22 6.20
C LEU A 132 -23.53 -21.06 5.30
N VAL A 133 -23.63 -21.79 4.19
CA VAL A 133 -24.74 -21.62 3.23
C VAL A 133 -26.11 -21.95 3.86
N PRO A 134 -26.32 -23.02 4.65
CA PRO A 134 -27.59 -23.26 5.33
C PRO A 134 -28.06 -22.09 6.21
N VAL A 135 -27.14 -21.48 6.97
CA VAL A 135 -27.42 -20.32 7.82
C VAL A 135 -27.80 -19.11 6.97
N LEU A 136 -27.03 -18.82 5.92
CA LEU A 136 -27.26 -17.68 5.02
C LEU A 136 -28.56 -17.84 4.20
N VAL A 137 -28.85 -19.05 3.71
CA VAL A 137 -30.10 -19.36 2.98
C VAL A 137 -31.31 -19.20 3.88
N THR A 138 -31.24 -19.69 5.13
CA THR A 138 -32.34 -19.52 6.10
C THR A 138 -32.68 -18.05 6.31
N TRP A 139 -31.67 -17.20 6.58
CA TRP A 139 -31.86 -15.75 6.71
C TRP A 139 -32.34 -15.08 5.42
N ALA A 140 -31.83 -15.50 4.26
CA ALA A 140 -32.21 -14.92 2.98
C ALA A 140 -33.64 -15.29 2.54
N ILE A 141 -34.12 -16.50 2.84
CA ILE A 141 -35.51 -16.91 2.60
C ILE A 141 -36.47 -16.08 3.45
N LEU A 142 -36.15 -15.83 4.73
CA LEU A 142 -36.99 -15.02 5.62
C LEU A 142 -37.15 -13.56 5.17
N LEU A 143 -36.15 -13.01 4.46
CA LEU A 143 -36.14 -11.59 4.04
C LEU A 143 -36.51 -11.37 2.56
N LEU A 144 -36.12 -12.26 1.64
CA LEU A 144 -36.30 -12.13 0.19
C LEU A 144 -37.13 -13.28 -0.43
N GLY A 145 -37.61 -14.23 0.38
CA GLY A 145 -38.33 -15.40 -0.12
C GLY A 145 -37.45 -16.30 -1.02
N PRO A 146 -38.04 -16.98 -2.02
CA PRO A 146 -37.30 -17.90 -2.90
C PRO A 146 -36.12 -17.26 -3.65
N LEU A 147 -36.19 -15.96 -3.97
CA LEU A 147 -35.09 -15.23 -4.61
C LEU A 147 -33.83 -15.17 -3.74
N GLY A 148 -34.00 -15.20 -2.41
CA GLY A 148 -32.89 -15.27 -1.44
C GLY A 148 -32.01 -16.50 -1.64
N VAL A 149 -32.56 -17.63 -2.07
CA VAL A 149 -31.81 -18.87 -2.33
C VAL A 149 -30.81 -18.67 -3.46
N ILE A 150 -31.27 -18.14 -4.61
CA ILE A 150 -30.44 -17.89 -5.79
C ILE A 150 -29.34 -16.90 -5.46
N LEU A 151 -29.70 -15.82 -4.77
CA LEU A 151 -28.79 -14.74 -4.39
C LEU A 151 -27.68 -15.21 -3.43
N VAL A 152 -27.99 -16.10 -2.47
CA VAL A 152 -26.98 -16.70 -1.59
C VAL A 152 -26.04 -17.65 -2.35
N HIS A 153 -26.52 -18.41 -3.34
CA HIS A 153 -25.65 -19.28 -4.15
C HIS A 153 -24.68 -18.46 -5.02
N ILE A 154 -25.15 -17.36 -5.63
CA ILE A 154 -24.29 -16.41 -6.35
C ILE A 154 -23.24 -15.83 -5.39
N GLN A 155 -23.67 -15.32 -4.24
CA GLN A 155 -22.78 -14.75 -3.21
C GLN A 155 -21.73 -15.77 -2.72
N TRP A 156 -22.12 -17.04 -2.53
CA TRP A 156 -21.21 -18.13 -2.14
C TRP A 156 -20.13 -18.37 -3.20
N ILE A 157 -20.48 -18.44 -4.48
CA ILE A 157 -19.51 -18.61 -5.58
C ILE A 157 -18.52 -17.43 -5.61
N LEU A 158 -19.00 -16.19 -5.49
CA LEU A 158 -18.14 -15.00 -5.49
C LEU A 158 -17.19 -14.98 -4.28
N GLN A 159 -17.69 -15.24 -3.08
CA GLN A 159 -16.89 -15.27 -1.84
C GLN A 159 -15.84 -16.39 -1.89
N THR A 160 -16.24 -17.57 -2.34
CA THR A 160 -15.34 -18.73 -2.51
C THR A 160 -14.25 -18.42 -3.53
N ASN A 161 -14.57 -17.77 -4.65
CA ASN A 161 -13.58 -17.35 -5.64
C ASN A 161 -12.51 -16.42 -5.01
N VAL A 162 -12.94 -15.35 -4.33
CA VAL A 162 -12.02 -14.39 -3.69
C VAL A 162 -11.12 -15.08 -2.66
N LEU A 163 -11.68 -15.96 -1.82
CA LEU A 163 -10.91 -16.70 -0.80
C LEU A 163 -9.94 -17.71 -1.43
N THR A 164 -10.38 -18.45 -2.44
CA THR A 164 -9.53 -19.38 -3.21
C THR A 164 -8.39 -18.62 -3.87
N ALA A 165 -8.66 -17.50 -4.53
CA ALA A 165 -7.65 -16.66 -5.15
C ALA A 165 -6.66 -16.09 -4.12
N PHE A 166 -7.09 -15.78 -2.89
CA PHE A 166 -6.20 -15.36 -1.81
C PHE A 166 -5.27 -16.50 -1.33
N VAL A 167 -5.82 -17.69 -1.09
CA VAL A 167 -5.07 -18.89 -0.66
C VAL A 167 -4.09 -19.31 -1.76
N CYS A 168 -4.57 -19.40 -3.01
CA CYS A 168 -3.78 -19.79 -4.17
C CYS A 168 -2.62 -18.80 -4.44
N ARG A 169 -2.86 -17.49 -4.27
CA ARG A 169 -1.78 -16.48 -4.28
C ARG A 169 -0.78 -16.61 -3.14
N THR A 170 -1.17 -17.17 -2.00
CA THR A 170 -0.25 -17.35 -0.87
C THR A 170 0.61 -18.61 -1.05
N LEU A 171 0.06 -19.67 -1.65
CA LEU A 171 0.74 -20.95 -1.81
C LEU A 171 1.57 -21.08 -3.10
N VAL A 172 1.15 -20.49 -4.22
CA VAL A 172 1.71 -20.80 -5.55
C VAL A 172 2.45 -19.62 -6.22
N LEU A 173 2.10 -18.38 -5.85
CA LEU A 173 2.57 -17.15 -6.50
C LEU A 173 4.09 -16.92 -6.38
N THR A 174 4.76 -17.50 -5.40
CA THR A 174 6.22 -17.29 -5.21
C THR A 174 7.10 -18.05 -6.19
N HIS A 175 6.57 -19.04 -6.93
CA HIS A 175 7.36 -19.77 -7.94
C HIS A 175 6.81 -19.58 -9.36
N ILE A 176 5.57 -20.00 -9.62
CA ILE A 176 5.02 -20.04 -10.99
C ILE A 176 4.86 -18.63 -11.58
N THR A 177 4.34 -17.68 -10.80
CA THR A 177 4.22 -16.27 -11.21
C THR A 177 5.59 -15.63 -11.46
N ASN A 178 6.62 -15.97 -10.69
CA ASN A 178 7.98 -15.47 -10.95
C ASN A 178 8.52 -16.02 -12.28
N GLN A 179 8.26 -17.28 -12.62
CA GLN A 179 8.62 -17.84 -13.93
C GLN A 179 7.84 -17.19 -15.08
N ILE A 180 6.52 -17.01 -14.96
CA ILE A 180 5.69 -16.34 -15.97
C ILE A 180 6.14 -14.89 -16.18
N PHE A 181 6.48 -14.18 -15.10
CA PHE A 181 6.99 -12.81 -15.16
C PHE A 181 8.35 -12.73 -15.87
N ASP A 182 9.30 -13.61 -15.51
CA ASP A 182 10.61 -13.67 -16.15
C ASP A 182 10.51 -14.05 -17.64
N ILE A 183 9.66 -15.02 -18.02
CA ILE A 183 9.38 -15.39 -19.42
C ILE A 183 8.80 -14.20 -20.19
N SER A 184 7.87 -13.46 -19.59
CA SER A 184 7.28 -12.28 -20.22
C SER A 184 8.31 -11.15 -20.43
N LEU A 185 9.23 -10.94 -19.48
CA LEU A 185 10.33 -9.99 -19.67
C LEU A 185 11.31 -10.41 -20.78
N VAL A 186 11.58 -11.72 -20.93
CA VAL A 186 12.38 -12.26 -22.06
C VAL A 186 11.71 -11.95 -23.40
N LEU A 187 10.40 -12.16 -23.50
CA LEU A 187 9.58 -11.88 -24.69
C LEU A 187 9.38 -10.38 -24.99
N GLN A 188 9.84 -9.49 -24.10
CA GLN A 188 9.80 -8.04 -24.28
C GLN A 188 11.20 -7.41 -24.41
N ASP A 189 12.18 -8.22 -24.84
CA ASP A 189 13.57 -7.83 -25.06
C ASP A 189 14.27 -7.24 -23.83
N GLN A 190 13.77 -7.52 -22.61
CA GLN A 190 14.41 -7.10 -21.36
C GLN A 190 15.47 -8.12 -20.88
N ASN A 191 16.03 -8.89 -21.83
CA ASN A 191 17.04 -9.93 -21.61
C ASN A 191 18.30 -9.38 -20.95
N GLU A 192 18.74 -8.20 -21.37
CA GLU A 192 19.88 -7.47 -20.81
C GLU A 192 19.72 -7.22 -19.30
N PHE A 193 18.57 -6.70 -18.87
CA PHE A 193 18.26 -6.47 -17.45
C PHE A 193 18.20 -7.77 -16.63
N LEU A 194 17.60 -8.83 -17.18
CA LEU A 194 17.60 -10.13 -16.54
C LEU A 194 19.01 -10.73 -16.42
N ASN A 195 19.87 -10.53 -17.41
CA ASN A 195 21.23 -11.03 -17.41
C ASN A 195 22.13 -10.24 -16.47
N GLU A 196 22.02 -8.90 -16.42
CA GLU A 196 22.68 -8.04 -15.42
C GLU A 196 22.37 -8.55 -14.00
N VAL A 197 21.09 -8.77 -13.69
CA VAL A 197 20.65 -9.22 -12.36
C VAL A 197 21.06 -10.68 -12.06
N LYS A 198 21.15 -11.56 -13.07
CA LYS A 198 21.66 -12.94 -12.92
C LYS A 198 23.17 -13.00 -12.72
N VAL A 199 23.93 -12.11 -13.35
CA VAL A 199 25.40 -12.09 -13.31
C VAL A 199 25.91 -11.53 -11.97
N LEU A 200 25.15 -10.68 -11.28
CA LEU A 200 25.50 -10.16 -9.95
C LEU A 200 25.61 -11.27 -8.89
N PRO A 201 26.82 -11.67 -8.46
CA PRO A 201 26.95 -12.70 -7.45
C PRO A 201 26.68 -12.08 -6.08
N LYS A 202 25.58 -12.52 -5.42
CA LYS A 202 25.19 -12.34 -3.99
C LYS A 202 23.80 -11.69 -3.71
N LEU A 203 22.93 -11.43 -4.68
CA LEU A 203 21.52 -11.05 -4.34
C LEU A 203 20.71 -12.19 -3.69
N GLN A 204 21.12 -13.45 -3.89
CA GLN A 204 20.30 -14.63 -3.56
C GLN A 204 20.40 -15.13 -2.09
N LYS A 205 21.38 -14.67 -1.28
CA LYS A 205 21.57 -15.18 0.11
C LYS A 205 20.88 -14.37 1.22
N SER A 206 20.22 -13.24 0.94
CA SER A 206 19.67 -12.37 2.00
C SER A 206 18.20 -11.92 1.85
N HIS A 207 17.38 -12.58 1.02
CA HIS A 207 15.94 -12.27 0.92
C HIS A 207 14.97 -13.32 1.49
N ARG A 208 15.47 -14.32 2.24
CA ARG A 208 14.66 -15.18 3.14
C ARG A 208 13.87 -14.38 4.21
N LYS A 209 14.13 -13.08 4.37
CA LYS A 209 13.42 -12.13 5.25
C LYS A 209 12.35 -11.27 4.55
N ILE A 210 12.05 -11.46 3.26
CA ILE A 210 10.92 -10.73 2.62
C ILE A 210 9.58 -11.29 3.11
N ASP A 211 9.41 -12.61 3.02
CA ASP A 211 8.12 -13.26 3.29
C ASP A 211 7.91 -13.71 4.75
N GLU A 212 8.96 -13.65 5.58
CA GLU A 212 8.82 -13.90 7.02
C GLU A 212 7.89 -12.83 7.63
N PRO A 213 6.74 -13.21 8.24
CA PRO A 213 5.79 -12.24 8.76
C PRO A 213 6.48 -11.40 9.83
N ASP A 214 6.31 -10.07 9.78
CA ASP A 214 6.96 -9.17 10.74
C ASP A 214 6.59 -9.54 12.20
N ALA A 215 5.48 -10.25 12.44
CA ALA A 215 5.13 -10.83 13.73
C ALA A 215 6.15 -11.87 14.23
N VAL A 216 6.55 -12.84 13.39
CA VAL A 216 7.45 -13.95 13.75
C VAL A 216 8.87 -13.43 14.02
N ARG A 217 9.39 -12.56 13.14
CA ARG A 217 10.68 -11.90 13.35
C ARG A 217 10.71 -11.08 14.64
N ASN A 218 9.61 -10.38 14.94
CA ASN A 218 9.49 -9.61 16.18
C ASN A 218 9.37 -10.52 17.41
N PHE A 219 8.72 -11.70 17.33
CA PHE A 219 8.57 -12.66 18.43
C PHE A 219 9.93 -13.15 18.96
N ASN A 220 10.82 -13.57 18.06
CA ASN A 220 12.19 -13.96 18.44
C ASN A 220 13.05 -12.75 18.93
N THR A 221 12.56 -11.53 18.74
CA THR A 221 13.20 -10.26 19.18
C THR A 221 12.55 -9.68 20.45
N ILE A 222 11.64 -10.39 21.13
CA ILE A 222 11.01 -9.89 22.39
C ILE A 222 11.96 -9.99 23.60
N LYS A 223 13.05 -10.77 23.53
CA LYS A 223 14.14 -10.70 24.53
C LYS A 223 14.66 -9.25 24.64
N GLY A 224 14.53 -8.64 25.83
CA GLY A 224 14.89 -7.25 26.12
C GLY A 224 13.86 -6.20 25.66
N ASN A 225 12.84 -5.92 26.48
CA ASN A 225 11.81 -4.85 26.42
C ASN A 225 10.38 -5.28 26.04
N TRP A 226 9.81 -6.22 26.79
CA TRP A 226 8.43 -6.69 26.65
C TRP A 226 7.38 -5.56 26.78
N ALA A 227 7.53 -4.68 27.80
CA ALA A 227 6.55 -3.64 28.14
C ALA A 227 6.19 -2.67 26.98
N PHE A 228 7.14 -2.38 26.08
CA PHE A 228 6.89 -1.54 24.89
C PHE A 228 6.61 -2.37 23.62
N LYS A 229 7.26 -3.54 23.48
CA LYS A 229 7.14 -4.39 22.28
C LYS A 229 5.78 -5.09 22.20
N VAL A 230 5.23 -5.56 23.33
CA VAL A 230 3.96 -6.32 23.35
C VAL A 230 2.76 -5.43 23.04
N PRO A 231 2.53 -4.27 23.69
CA PRO A 231 1.44 -3.37 23.31
C PRO A 231 1.53 -2.92 21.85
N LYS A 232 2.74 -2.64 21.34
CA LYS A 232 2.97 -2.30 19.92
C LYS A 232 2.71 -3.46 18.96
N LEU A 233 2.83 -4.71 19.40
CA LEU A 233 2.42 -5.88 18.62
C LEU A 233 0.90 -6.05 18.64
N LEU A 234 0.28 -6.03 19.84
CA LEU A 234 -1.16 -6.13 20.03
C LEU A 234 -1.93 -5.03 19.28
N PHE A 235 -1.48 -3.78 19.37
CA PHE A 235 -2.04 -2.66 18.61
C PHE A 235 -1.96 -2.90 17.10
N ARG A 236 -0.81 -3.34 16.57
CA ARG A 236 -0.69 -3.68 15.13
C ARG A 236 -1.56 -4.87 14.71
N LEU A 237 -1.77 -5.85 15.59
CA LEU A 237 -2.69 -6.96 15.34
C LEU A 237 -4.14 -6.51 15.37
N PHE A 238 -4.53 -5.68 16.33
CA PHE A 238 -5.85 -5.05 16.41
C PHE A 238 -6.17 -4.26 15.14
N PHE A 239 -5.30 -3.33 14.70
CA PHE A 239 -5.54 -2.57 13.46
C PHE A 239 -5.59 -3.46 12.21
N LYS A 240 -4.81 -4.55 12.14
CA LYS A 240 -4.91 -5.54 11.06
C LYS A 240 -6.24 -6.29 11.09
N LEU A 241 -6.68 -6.73 12.28
CA LEU A 241 -7.92 -7.46 12.47
C LEU A 241 -9.12 -6.56 12.18
N THR A 242 -9.19 -5.36 12.75
CA THR A 242 -10.22 -4.35 12.46
C THR A 242 -10.30 -4.05 10.97
N ASN A 243 -9.18 -3.83 10.27
CA ASN A 243 -9.19 -3.60 8.83
C ASN A 243 -9.67 -4.84 8.03
N PHE A 244 -9.27 -6.05 8.43
CA PHE A 244 -9.76 -7.29 7.81
C PHE A 244 -11.27 -7.44 8.01
N THR A 245 -11.72 -7.34 9.26
CA THR A 245 -13.14 -7.39 9.66
C THR A 245 -13.96 -6.35 8.91
N SER A 246 -13.53 -5.08 8.81
CA SER A 246 -14.26 -4.05 8.07
C SER A 246 -14.42 -4.37 6.58
N ILE A 247 -13.40 -4.94 5.93
CA ILE A 247 -13.49 -5.37 4.53
C ILE A 247 -14.40 -6.60 4.39
N THR A 248 -14.35 -7.54 5.34
CA THR A 248 -15.24 -8.69 5.37
C THR A 248 -16.70 -8.25 5.59
N LEU A 249 -16.97 -7.32 6.49
CA LEU A 249 -18.31 -6.74 6.70
C LEU A 249 -18.83 -6.04 5.44
N LEU A 250 -17.99 -5.26 4.74
CA LEU A 250 -18.36 -4.69 3.46
C LEU A 250 -18.74 -5.78 2.44
N SER A 251 -18.05 -6.93 2.46
CA SER A 251 -18.35 -8.07 1.59
C SER A 251 -19.65 -8.83 1.94
N LEU A 252 -20.28 -8.57 3.10
CA LEU A 252 -21.58 -9.15 3.46
C LEU A 252 -22.74 -8.55 2.65
N ILE A 253 -22.58 -7.36 2.08
CA ILE A 253 -23.54 -6.80 1.12
C ILE A 253 -23.56 -7.71 -0.11
N PRO A 254 -24.68 -8.35 -0.47
CA PRO A 254 -24.70 -9.31 -1.58
C PRO A 254 -24.30 -8.67 -2.90
N ILE A 255 -23.52 -9.40 -3.70
CA ILE A 255 -23.02 -9.02 -5.05
C ILE A 255 -22.07 -7.81 -5.02
N ILE A 256 -22.55 -6.63 -4.61
CA ILE A 256 -21.81 -5.36 -4.57
C ILE A 256 -20.67 -5.41 -3.56
N GLY A 257 -20.89 -6.00 -2.39
CA GLY A 257 -19.91 -6.08 -1.31
C GLY A 257 -18.60 -6.76 -1.71
N PRO A 258 -18.63 -8.01 -2.22
CA PRO A 258 -17.43 -8.70 -2.72
C PRO A 258 -16.70 -7.92 -3.80
N ILE A 259 -17.43 -7.26 -4.71
CA ILE A 259 -16.84 -6.43 -5.76
C ILE A 259 -16.09 -5.24 -5.14
N LEU A 260 -16.73 -4.46 -4.26
CA LEU A 260 -16.10 -3.31 -3.60
C LEU A 260 -14.91 -3.73 -2.72
N ALA A 261 -15.06 -4.80 -1.93
CA ALA A 261 -13.97 -5.37 -1.13
C ALA A 261 -12.77 -5.77 -2.00
N ASN A 262 -13.02 -6.38 -3.16
CA ASN A 262 -12.00 -6.74 -4.15
C ASN A 262 -11.31 -5.50 -4.76
N GLN A 263 -12.05 -4.41 -5.01
CA GLN A 263 -11.49 -3.16 -5.53
C GLN A 263 -10.69 -2.38 -4.49
N LEU A 264 -11.11 -2.36 -3.21
CA LEU A 264 -10.33 -1.71 -2.13
C LEU A 264 -8.94 -2.32 -1.94
N MET A 265 -8.75 -3.59 -2.32
CA MET A 265 -7.44 -4.25 -2.31
C MET A 265 -6.55 -3.92 -3.53
N ALA A 266 -7.01 -3.13 -4.50
CA ALA A 266 -6.30 -2.81 -5.74
C ALA A 266 -4.82 -2.42 -5.57
N PRO A 267 -4.43 -1.38 -4.80
CA PRO A 267 -3.03 -0.99 -4.69
C PRO A 267 -2.17 -2.09 -4.04
N ARG A 268 -2.75 -2.91 -3.16
CA ARG A 268 -2.06 -4.08 -2.57
C ARG A 268 -1.88 -5.20 -3.60
N ARG A 269 -2.89 -5.48 -4.43
CA ARG A 269 -2.85 -6.45 -5.54
C ARG A 269 -1.71 -6.12 -6.51
N SER A 270 -1.64 -4.88 -6.99
CA SER A 270 -0.58 -4.39 -7.88
C SER A 270 0.81 -4.52 -7.26
N PHE A 271 0.94 -4.21 -5.96
CA PHE A 271 2.19 -4.38 -5.23
C PHE A 271 2.63 -5.85 -5.15
N THR A 272 1.69 -6.79 -5.06
CA THR A 272 2.02 -8.22 -5.11
C THR A 272 2.49 -8.64 -6.49
N TYR A 273 1.84 -8.20 -7.57
CA TYR A 273 2.28 -8.51 -8.94
C TYR A 273 3.64 -7.89 -9.32
N LEU A 274 3.96 -6.69 -8.80
CA LEU A 274 5.27 -6.06 -8.97
C LEU A 274 6.34 -6.53 -7.96
N GLN A 275 6.05 -7.49 -7.07
CA GLN A 275 7.05 -7.99 -6.10
C GLN A 275 8.29 -8.58 -6.80
N ARG A 276 8.12 -9.20 -7.98
CA ARG A 276 9.24 -9.70 -8.79
C ARG A 276 10.10 -8.56 -9.36
N TYR A 277 9.48 -7.49 -9.88
CA TYR A 277 10.18 -6.29 -10.33
C TYR A 277 11.05 -5.69 -9.22
N PHE A 278 10.49 -5.48 -8.03
CA PHE A 278 11.22 -4.93 -6.89
C PHE A 278 12.40 -5.81 -6.46
N LEU A 279 12.22 -7.13 -6.49
CA LEU A 279 13.28 -8.09 -6.20
C LEU A 279 14.41 -8.03 -7.23
N LEU A 280 14.07 -7.97 -8.53
CA LEU A 280 15.05 -7.85 -9.63
C LEU A 280 15.81 -6.51 -9.58
N LYS A 281 15.13 -5.40 -9.26
CA LYS A 281 15.74 -4.09 -9.01
C LYS A 281 16.55 -4.00 -7.71
N GLY A 282 16.57 -5.04 -6.87
CA GLY A 282 17.26 -5.03 -5.57
C GLY A 282 16.65 -4.06 -4.54
N PHE A 283 15.38 -3.66 -4.70
CA PHE A 283 14.73 -2.71 -3.78
C PHE A 283 14.55 -3.31 -2.38
N SER A 284 14.92 -2.54 -1.35
CA SER A 284 14.53 -2.83 0.03
C SER A 284 13.01 -2.72 0.24
N LYS A 285 12.48 -3.36 1.29
CA LYS A 285 11.04 -3.23 1.68
C LYS A 285 10.59 -1.76 1.80
N LYS A 286 11.49 -0.85 2.19
CA LYS A 286 11.22 0.59 2.29
C LYS A 286 11.12 1.22 0.89
N GLN A 287 12.13 1.04 0.04
CA GLN A 287 12.15 1.59 -1.33
C GLN A 287 10.96 1.10 -2.17
N ALA A 288 10.63 -0.20 -2.10
CA ALA A 288 9.46 -0.74 -2.79
C ALA A 288 8.14 -0.07 -2.35
N LYS A 289 8.02 0.24 -1.05
CA LYS A 289 6.86 1.01 -0.54
C LYS A 289 6.91 2.47 -0.93
N ASP A 290 8.08 3.11 -0.91
CA ASP A 290 8.21 4.52 -1.30
C ASP A 290 7.84 4.69 -2.79
N PHE A 291 8.30 3.78 -3.66
CA PHE A 291 7.88 3.67 -5.07
C PHE A 291 6.37 3.44 -5.25
N GLN A 292 5.75 2.59 -4.40
CA GLN A 292 4.30 2.39 -4.42
C GLN A 292 3.53 3.69 -4.12
N TYR A 293 4.01 4.52 -3.19
CA TYR A 293 3.36 5.80 -2.87
C TYR A 293 3.66 6.89 -3.89
N GLU A 294 4.84 6.85 -4.53
CA GLU A 294 5.19 7.71 -5.66
C GLU A 294 4.28 7.50 -6.87
N HIS A 295 3.91 6.24 -7.14
CA HIS A 295 3.06 5.84 -8.28
C HIS A 295 1.65 5.37 -7.88
N TYR A 296 1.12 5.86 -6.75
CA TYR A 296 -0.02 5.23 -6.08
C TYR A 296 -1.30 5.15 -6.93
N ALA A 297 -1.57 6.16 -7.77
CA ALA A 297 -2.70 6.14 -8.69
C ALA A 297 -2.52 5.04 -9.75
N SER A 298 -1.33 4.90 -10.34
CA SER A 298 -1.01 3.82 -11.26
C SER A 298 -1.18 2.43 -10.61
N PHE A 299 -0.81 2.29 -9.33
CA PHE A 299 -1.06 1.07 -8.54
C PHE A 299 -2.55 0.80 -8.33
N ILE A 300 -3.40 1.82 -8.15
CA ILE A 300 -4.85 1.66 -8.10
C ILE A 300 -5.38 1.24 -9.48
N CYS A 301 -5.05 1.96 -10.55
CA CYS A 301 -5.54 1.71 -11.91
C CYS A 301 -5.22 0.29 -12.42
N PHE A 302 -3.97 -0.16 -12.25
CA PHE A 302 -3.57 -1.55 -12.52
C PHE A 302 -4.34 -2.54 -11.63
N GLY A 303 -4.46 -2.22 -10.34
CA GLY A 303 -5.01 -3.13 -9.34
C GLY A 303 -6.51 -3.31 -9.46
N MET A 304 -7.23 -2.31 -9.97
CA MET A 304 -8.66 -2.36 -10.23
C MET A 304 -8.96 -3.18 -11.48
N SER A 305 -8.28 -2.89 -12.59
CA SER A 305 -8.40 -3.65 -13.85
C SER A 305 -8.00 -5.12 -13.67
N ALA A 306 -6.86 -5.39 -13.03
CA ALA A 306 -6.46 -6.74 -12.61
C ALA A 306 -7.50 -7.42 -11.72
N GLY A 307 -8.06 -6.66 -10.77
CA GLY A 307 -9.11 -7.14 -9.85
C GLY A 307 -10.44 -7.44 -10.54
N LEU A 308 -10.82 -6.69 -11.58
CA LEU A 308 -12.03 -6.95 -12.38
C LEU A 308 -11.90 -8.25 -13.18
N LEU A 309 -10.76 -8.48 -13.83
CA LEU A 309 -10.49 -9.74 -14.54
C LEU A 309 -10.57 -10.94 -13.60
N GLU A 310 -10.07 -10.81 -12.36
CA GLU A 310 -10.08 -11.88 -11.36
C GLU A 310 -11.46 -12.22 -10.79
N LEU A 311 -12.44 -11.31 -10.88
CA LEU A 311 -13.79 -11.54 -10.36
C LEU A 311 -14.54 -12.62 -11.15
N ILE A 312 -14.19 -12.84 -12.42
CA ILE A 312 -14.80 -13.86 -13.28
C ILE A 312 -14.47 -15.25 -12.70
N PRO A 313 -15.44 -15.98 -12.12
CA PRO A 313 -15.18 -17.30 -11.54
C PRO A 313 -14.66 -18.28 -12.59
N PHE A 314 -13.89 -19.28 -12.15
CA PHE A 314 -13.20 -20.29 -12.99
C PHE A 314 -12.09 -19.72 -13.90
N PHE A 315 -12.25 -18.53 -14.48
CA PHE A 315 -11.22 -17.84 -15.27
C PHE A 315 -10.12 -17.18 -14.44
N THR A 316 -10.33 -17.03 -13.12
CA THR A 316 -9.39 -16.41 -12.17
C THR A 316 -7.96 -16.93 -12.30
N ILE A 317 -7.76 -18.19 -12.71
CA ILE A 317 -6.41 -18.74 -12.93
C ILE A 317 -5.69 -18.11 -14.13
N VAL A 318 -6.38 -18.04 -15.27
CA VAL A 318 -5.88 -17.43 -16.50
C VAL A 318 -5.64 -15.96 -16.23
N THR A 319 -6.55 -15.29 -15.50
CA THR A 319 -6.44 -13.86 -15.23
C THR A 319 -5.35 -13.53 -14.20
N ILE A 320 -5.05 -14.37 -13.20
CA ILE A 320 -3.87 -14.19 -12.34
C ILE A 320 -2.57 -14.27 -13.17
N SER A 321 -2.47 -15.26 -14.07
CA SER A 321 -1.32 -15.39 -14.97
C SER A 321 -1.22 -14.21 -15.97
N SER A 322 -2.36 -13.77 -16.49
CA SER A 322 -2.47 -12.60 -17.37
C SER A 322 -2.10 -11.29 -16.67
N ASN A 323 -2.52 -11.12 -15.42
CA ASN A 323 -2.13 -9.99 -14.58
C ASN A 323 -0.62 -10.02 -14.27
N THR A 324 -0.02 -11.22 -14.17
CA THR A 324 1.43 -11.39 -14.03
C THR A 324 2.18 -10.93 -15.28
N VAL A 325 1.75 -11.38 -16.47
CA VAL A 325 2.26 -10.91 -17.77
C VAL A 325 2.06 -9.39 -17.90
N GLY A 326 0.89 -8.88 -17.55
CA GLY A 326 0.61 -7.44 -17.50
C GLY A 326 1.55 -6.66 -16.60
N ALA A 327 1.90 -7.19 -15.42
CA ALA A 327 2.89 -6.55 -14.54
C ALA A 327 4.30 -6.58 -15.13
N ALA A 328 4.67 -7.62 -15.89
CA ALA A 328 5.91 -7.64 -16.67
C ALA A 328 5.88 -6.60 -17.81
N LYS A 329 4.75 -6.42 -18.50
CA LYS A 329 4.56 -5.32 -19.48
C LYS A 329 4.76 -3.94 -18.86
N TRP A 330 4.17 -3.73 -17.68
CA TRP A 330 4.35 -2.48 -16.95
C TRP A 330 5.82 -2.29 -16.54
N CYS A 331 6.46 -3.32 -16.00
CA CYS A 331 7.90 -3.33 -15.71
C CYS A 331 8.75 -2.94 -16.92
N SER A 332 8.52 -3.54 -18.09
CA SER A 332 9.22 -3.19 -19.33
C SER A 332 9.02 -1.73 -19.73
N SER A 333 7.79 -1.20 -19.60
CA SER A 333 7.53 0.24 -19.87
C SER A 333 8.28 1.17 -18.90
N LEU A 334 8.40 0.79 -17.62
CA LEU A 334 9.16 1.54 -16.62
C LEU A 334 10.66 1.51 -16.94
N LEU A 335 11.19 0.33 -17.30
CA LEU A 335 12.59 0.16 -17.71
C LEU A 335 12.92 0.99 -18.97
N LYS A 336 12.02 1.05 -19.96
CA LYS A 336 12.22 1.88 -21.17
C LYS A 336 12.26 3.38 -20.82
N GLY A 337 11.27 3.87 -20.06
CA GLY A 337 11.25 5.27 -19.60
C GLY A 337 12.39 5.65 -18.63
N GLU A 338 13.06 4.68 -17.99
CA GLU A 338 14.31 4.91 -17.24
C GLU A 338 15.55 4.99 -18.14
N ARG A 339 15.56 4.34 -19.31
CA ARG A 339 16.66 4.42 -20.30
C ARG A 339 16.62 5.75 -21.05
N GLU A 340 15.42 6.16 -21.48
CA GLU A 340 15.17 7.43 -22.19
C GLU A 340 15.70 8.63 -21.35
N LYS A 341 15.30 8.71 -20.07
CA LYS A 341 15.76 9.74 -19.11
C LYS A 341 17.24 9.70 -18.71
N LYS A 342 18.03 8.77 -19.27
CA LYS A 342 19.49 8.72 -19.10
C LYS A 342 20.24 9.12 -20.38
N GLN A 343 19.50 9.28 -21.47
CA GLN A 343 20.01 9.73 -22.77
C GLN A 343 19.75 11.24 -22.97
N ASP A 344 18.67 11.75 -22.36
CA ASP A 344 18.44 13.17 -22.05
C ASP A 344 19.26 13.66 -20.84
#